data_AF-A0A3B9C3A9-F1
#
_entry.id   AF-A0A3B9C3A9-F1
#
_cell.length_a   1.000
_cell.length_b   1.000
_cell.length_c   1.000
_cell.angle_alpha   90.00
_cell.angle_beta   90.00
_cell.angle_gamma   90.00
#
_symmetry.space_group_name_H-M   'P 1'
#
loop_
_entity.id
_entity.type
_entity.pdbx_description
1 polymer ?
#
loop_
_entity_poly.entity_id
_entity_poly.type
_entity_poly.pdbx_seq_one_letter_code
_entity_poly.pdbx_strand_id
1 'polypeptide(L)'
;GQNVDSYRWQNPETEEVVSFAGLLEKVALIHPDLRIRYSTSHPKDITDDVLKTMAKYDNICKYIHLPLQSGSTRILQLMNRTYTKEWYLHKIDRIREILPGCAISTDIITGFCSETEVDHQQTLEVIEYVKYELAYTFEYSERSGTLAA
;
A
#
# COMPACT_ATOMS: atom_id res chain seq x y z
N GLY A 1 -0.38 15.32 5.95
CA GLY A 1 -1.31 14.48 5.19
C GLY A 1 -1.98 13.56 6.18
N GLN A 2 -3.32 13.57 6.23
CA GLN A 2 -4.09 12.61 7.02
C GLN A 2 -4.10 11.28 6.25
N ASN A 3 -3.04 10.50 6.38
CA ASN A 3 -3.09 9.09 6.00
C ASN A 3 -3.76 8.36 7.17
N VAL A 4 -4.83 7.61 6.89
CA VAL A 4 -5.52 6.77 7.89
C VAL A 4 -4.53 5.80 8.52
N ASP A 5 -3.53 5.36 7.77
CA ASP A 5 -2.53 4.38 8.21
C ASP A 5 -1.44 5.00 9.11
N SER A 6 -1.30 6.34 9.14
CA SER A 6 -0.49 7.08 10.11
C SER A 6 -1.24 7.34 11.43
N TYR A 7 -2.33 6.61 11.69
CA TYR A 7 -3.13 6.77 12.90
C TYR A 7 -2.27 6.58 14.15
N ARG A 8 -2.25 7.65 14.96
CA ARG A 8 -1.65 7.68 16.27
C ARG A 8 -2.54 8.53 17.16
N TRP A 9 -3.28 7.90 18.04
CA TRP A 9 -4.07 8.58 19.04
C TRP A 9 -3.42 8.43 20.41
N GLN A 10 -3.34 9.51 21.18
CA GLN A 10 -2.86 9.48 22.55
C GLN A 10 -4.03 9.84 23.47
N ASN A 11 -4.31 8.98 24.43
CA ASN A 11 -5.32 9.22 25.45
C ASN A 11 -4.87 10.40 26.34
N PRO A 12 -5.68 11.46 26.48
CA PRO A 12 -5.31 12.64 27.26
C PRO A 12 -5.28 12.40 28.77
N GLU A 13 -5.93 11.35 29.27
CA GLU A 13 -6.03 11.03 30.70
C GLU A 13 -5.04 9.93 31.11
N THR A 14 -4.85 8.91 30.27
CA THR A 14 -4.01 7.74 30.59
C THR A 14 -2.65 7.75 29.89
N GLU A 15 -2.41 8.70 28.99
CA GLU A 15 -1.23 8.78 28.10
C GLU A 15 -1.05 7.56 27.16
N GLU A 16 -2.01 6.62 27.12
CA GLU A 16 -1.98 5.45 26.24
C GLU A 16 -1.89 5.87 24.77
N VAL A 17 -0.95 5.30 24.01
CA VAL A 17 -0.82 5.54 22.58
C VAL A 17 -1.37 4.36 21.80
N VAL A 18 -2.35 4.62 20.93
CA VAL A 18 -2.97 3.64 20.04
C VAL A 18 -2.46 3.84 18.62
N SER A 19 -1.77 2.83 18.09
CA SER A 19 -1.35 2.75 16.69
C SER A 19 -2.51 2.30 15.79
N PHE A 20 -2.33 2.39 14.47
CA PHE A 20 -3.31 1.84 13.53
C PHE A 20 -3.59 0.34 13.75
N ALA A 21 -2.56 -0.46 14.04
CA ALA A 21 -2.73 -1.88 14.37
C ALA A 21 -3.57 -2.07 15.64
N GLY A 22 -3.38 -1.22 16.66
CA GLY A 22 -4.20 -1.24 17.87
C GLY A 22 -5.64 -0.79 17.62
N LEU A 23 -5.86 0.16 16.71
CA LEU A 23 -7.21 0.55 16.28
C LEU A 23 -7.91 -0.61 15.56
N LEU A 24 -7.24 -1.26 14.61
CA LEU A 24 -7.78 -2.42 13.89
C LEU A 24 -8.21 -3.53 14.87
N GLU A 25 -7.38 -3.83 15.87
CA GLU A 25 -7.71 -4.79 16.91
C GLU A 25 -8.93 -4.35 17.73
N LYS A 26 -8.96 -3.10 18.22
CA LYS A 26 -10.10 -2.59 18.99
C LYS A 26 -11.41 -2.64 18.19
N VAL A 27 -11.37 -2.36 16.87
CA VAL A 27 -12.55 -2.47 15.99
C VAL A 27 -12.95 -3.92 15.75
N ALA A 28 -11.99 -4.82 15.53
CA ALA A 28 -12.25 -6.25 15.35
C ALA A 28 -12.94 -6.89 16.56
N LEU A 29 -12.64 -6.39 17.77
CA LEU A 29 -13.23 -6.85 19.02
C LEU A 29 -14.63 -6.29 19.31
N ILE A 30 -15.13 -5.31 18.53
CA ILE A 30 -16.48 -4.75 18.74
C ILE A 30 -17.55 -5.82 18.52
N HIS A 31 -17.45 -6.57 17.42
CA HIS A 31 -18.40 -7.62 17.09
C HIS A 31 -17.82 -8.59 16.03
N PRO A 32 -17.90 -9.91 16.24
CA PRO A 32 -17.29 -10.89 15.32
C PRO A 32 -17.93 -10.88 13.92
N ASP A 33 -19.22 -10.55 13.80
CA ASP A 33 -19.90 -10.54 12.49
C ASP A 33 -19.65 -9.29 11.63
N LEU A 34 -18.94 -8.27 12.16
CA LEU A 34 -18.63 -7.07 11.40
C LEU A 34 -17.43 -7.31 10.49
N ARG A 35 -17.65 -7.20 9.17
CA ARG A 35 -16.55 -7.25 8.20
C ARG A 35 -15.83 -5.91 8.12
N ILE A 36 -14.55 -5.92 8.47
CA ILE A 36 -13.70 -4.73 8.52
C ILE A 36 -12.81 -4.71 7.28
N ARG A 37 -12.88 -3.61 6.53
CA ARG A 37 -12.00 -3.31 5.42
C ARG A 37 -11.55 -1.86 5.54
N TYR A 38 -10.27 -1.62 5.31
CA TYR A 38 -9.71 -0.27 5.19
C TYR A 38 -9.07 -0.12 3.80
N SER A 39 -8.99 1.12 3.34
CA SER A 39 -8.30 1.47 2.10
C SER A 39 -6.97 2.13 2.48
N THR A 40 -5.88 1.39 2.34
CA THR A 40 -4.53 1.93 2.54
C THR A 40 -4.10 2.75 1.32
N SER A 41 -3.41 3.86 1.56
CA SER A 41 -3.00 4.80 0.50
C SER A 41 -1.49 4.90 0.33
N HIS A 42 -0.68 4.39 1.29
CA HIS A 42 0.76 4.54 1.23
C HIS A 42 1.53 3.26 1.66
N PRO A 43 2.42 2.71 0.81
CA PRO A 43 3.14 1.47 1.11
C PRO A 43 3.94 1.45 2.41
N LYS A 44 4.41 2.62 2.87
CA LYS A 44 5.18 2.73 4.13
C LYS A 44 4.38 2.40 5.38
N ASP A 45 3.06 2.52 5.32
CA ASP A 45 2.23 2.43 6.51
C ASP A 45 1.75 0.97 6.75
N ILE A 46 2.09 0.04 5.85
CA ILE A 46 1.92 -1.40 6.03
C ILE A 46 3.08 -1.96 6.86
N THR A 47 2.91 -1.93 8.17
CA THR A 47 3.87 -2.49 9.14
C THR A 47 3.56 -3.96 9.46
N ASP A 48 4.54 -4.67 10.00
CA ASP A 48 4.36 -6.05 10.47
C ASP A 48 3.24 -6.17 11.51
N ASP A 49 3.05 -5.16 12.37
CA ASP A 49 2.00 -5.18 13.39
C ASP A 49 0.61 -5.11 12.77
N VAL A 50 0.44 -4.31 11.71
CA VAL A 50 -0.82 -4.26 10.94
C VAL A 50 -1.10 -5.63 10.31
N LEU A 51 -0.09 -6.23 9.67
CA LEU A 51 -0.23 -7.55 9.02
C LEU A 51 -0.57 -8.65 10.02
N LYS A 52 0.09 -8.66 11.18
CA LYS A 52 -0.19 -9.63 12.25
C LYS A 52 -1.58 -9.44 12.84
N THR A 53 -2.04 -8.20 13.03
CA THR A 53 -3.41 -7.93 13.47
C THR A 53 -4.43 -8.42 12.44
N MET A 54 -4.22 -8.14 11.15
CA MET A 54 -5.08 -8.66 10.08
C MET A 54 -5.11 -10.20 10.06
N ALA A 55 -3.99 -10.85 10.33
CA ALA A 55 -3.91 -12.31 10.35
C ALA A 55 -4.62 -12.93 11.56
N LYS A 56 -4.68 -12.21 12.69
CA LYS A 56 -5.25 -12.68 13.97
C LYS A 56 -6.78 -12.74 13.96
N TYR A 57 -7.45 -11.90 13.17
CA TYR A 57 -8.90 -11.72 13.23
C TYR A 57 -9.58 -12.03 11.89
N ASP A 58 -10.47 -13.02 11.86
CA ASP A 58 -11.16 -13.47 10.65
C ASP A 58 -12.13 -12.43 10.06
N ASN A 59 -12.60 -11.50 10.90
CA ASN A 59 -13.52 -10.44 10.50
C ASN A 59 -12.78 -9.24 9.86
N ILE A 60 -11.45 -9.24 9.83
CA ILE A 60 -10.64 -8.29 9.07
C ILE A 60 -10.35 -8.86 7.67
N CYS A 61 -10.66 -8.08 6.63
CA CYS A 61 -10.44 -8.52 5.25
C CYS A 61 -8.95 -8.68 4.94
N LYS A 62 -8.58 -9.85 4.41
CA LYS A 62 -7.25 -10.12 3.82
C LYS A 62 -7.12 -9.48 2.44
N TYR A 63 -7.15 -8.16 2.41
CA TYR A 63 -7.03 -7.35 1.21
C TYR A 63 -6.19 -6.11 1.51
N ILE A 64 -5.18 -5.86 0.67
CA ILE A 64 -4.30 -4.68 0.79
C ILE A 64 -4.24 -4.00 -0.58
N HIS A 65 -4.47 -2.68 -0.59
CA HIS A 65 -4.23 -1.86 -1.76
C HIS A 65 -2.84 -1.21 -1.65
N LEU A 66 -1.88 -1.63 -2.47
CA LEU A 66 -0.50 -1.19 -2.40
C LEU A 66 -0.09 -0.49 -3.70
N PRO A 67 -0.24 0.84 -3.80
CA PRO A 67 0.06 1.56 -5.04
C PRO A 67 1.54 1.46 -5.42
N LEU A 68 1.82 0.84 -6.58
CA LEU A 68 3.16 0.72 -7.16
C LEU A 68 3.52 1.99 -7.94
N GLN A 69 2.58 2.50 -8.73
CA GLN A 69 2.73 3.60 -9.69
C GLN A 69 3.61 3.23 -10.91
N SER A 70 4.86 2.82 -10.69
CA SER A 70 5.76 2.33 -11.75
C SER A 70 6.71 1.27 -11.19
N GLY A 71 7.10 0.29 -12.00
CA GLY A 71 8.14 -0.67 -11.63
C GLY A 71 9.56 -0.14 -11.83
N SER A 72 9.76 1.01 -12.48
CA SER A 72 11.09 1.60 -12.61
C SER A 72 11.44 2.48 -11.42
N THR A 73 12.50 2.14 -10.69
CA THR A 73 13.03 2.98 -9.59
C THR A 73 13.34 4.41 -10.06
N ARG A 74 13.79 4.58 -11.31
CA ARG A 74 14.05 5.91 -11.90
C ARG A 74 12.76 6.72 -12.04
N ILE A 75 11.70 6.10 -12.58
CA ILE A 75 10.40 6.76 -12.74
C ILE A 75 9.75 7.03 -11.37
N LEU A 76 9.84 6.08 -10.43
CA LEU A 76 9.39 6.26 -9.05
C LEU A 76 10.02 7.51 -8.41
N GLN A 77 11.33 7.71 -8.57
CA GLN A 77 12.02 8.90 -8.08
C GLN A 77 11.52 10.18 -8.75
N LEU A 78 11.30 10.18 -10.06
CA LEU A 78 10.72 11.32 -10.80
C LEU A 78 9.28 11.63 -10.38
N MET A 79 8.51 10.62 -9.98
CA MET A 79 7.20 10.75 -9.34
C MET A 79 7.27 11.18 -7.87
N ASN A 80 8.46 11.53 -7.35
CA ASN A 80 8.73 11.88 -5.96
C ASN A 80 8.34 10.78 -4.95
N ARG A 81 8.45 9.50 -5.36
CA ARG A 81 8.32 8.35 -4.46
C ARG A 81 9.64 8.15 -3.71
N THR A 82 9.50 7.78 -2.44
CA THR A 82 10.62 7.63 -1.50
C THR A 82 11.03 6.17 -1.29
N TYR A 83 10.65 5.29 -2.22
CA TYR A 83 10.93 3.86 -2.21
C TYR A 83 11.38 3.40 -3.59
N THR A 84 12.05 2.24 -3.66
CA THR A 84 12.52 1.61 -4.91
C THR A 84 11.65 0.40 -5.27
N LYS A 85 11.84 -0.13 -6.49
CA LYS A 85 11.24 -1.41 -6.91
C LYS A 85 11.53 -2.52 -5.90
N GLU A 86 12.79 -2.66 -5.49
CA GLU A 86 13.25 -3.72 -4.60
C GLU A 86 12.61 -3.59 -3.22
N TRP A 87 12.54 -2.37 -2.69
CA TRP A 87 11.85 -2.10 -1.43
C TRP A 87 10.36 -2.50 -1.51
N TYR A 88 9.70 -2.19 -2.62
CA TYR A 88 8.30 -2.54 -2.85
C TYR A 88 8.11 -4.07 -2.91
N LEU A 89 8.95 -4.77 -3.68
CA LEU A 89 8.89 -6.23 -3.80
C LEU A 89 9.12 -6.92 -2.45
N HIS A 90 10.08 -6.43 -1.64
CA HIS A 90 10.27 -6.92 -0.28
C HIS A 90 9.02 -6.74 0.60
N LYS A 91 8.20 -5.69 0.37
CA LYS A 91 6.92 -5.54 1.07
C LYS A 91 5.86 -6.49 0.59
N ILE A 92 5.77 -6.76 -0.71
CA ILE A 92 4.91 -7.82 -1.25
C ILE A 92 5.25 -9.17 -0.62
N ASP A 93 6.54 -9.52 -0.58
CA ASP A 93 6.98 -10.78 0.00
C ASP A 93 6.63 -10.86 1.49
N ARG A 94 6.85 -9.76 2.24
CA ARG A 94 6.51 -9.70 3.67
C ARG A 94 5.01 -9.85 3.93
N ILE A 95 4.17 -9.23 3.09
CA ILE A 95 2.71 -9.38 3.15
C ILE A 95 2.34 -10.86 2.95
N ARG A 96 2.89 -11.51 1.93
CA ARG A 96 2.59 -12.93 1.61
C ARG A 96 3.06 -13.89 2.69
N GLU A 97 4.17 -13.57 3.35
CA GLU A 97 4.70 -14.35 4.46
C GLU A 97 3.81 -14.28 5.71
N ILE A 98 3.42 -13.08 6.13
CA ILE A 98 2.63 -12.88 7.36
C ILE A 98 1.14 -13.15 7.13
N LEU A 99 0.61 -12.78 5.96
CA LEU A 99 -0.81 -12.86 5.62
C LEU A 99 -1.02 -13.69 4.33
N PRO A 100 -0.79 -15.02 4.37
CA PRO A 100 -0.99 -15.88 3.21
C PRO A 100 -2.41 -15.78 2.65
N GLY A 101 -2.51 -15.72 1.32
CA GLY A 101 -3.78 -15.57 0.60
C GLY A 101 -4.38 -14.16 0.66
N CYS A 102 -3.62 -13.15 1.11
CA CYS A 102 -4.03 -11.76 0.99
C CYS A 102 -4.16 -11.35 -0.48
N ALA A 103 -5.32 -10.83 -0.85
CA ALA A 103 -5.50 -10.18 -2.14
C ALA A 103 -4.76 -8.82 -2.14
N ILE A 104 -4.03 -8.53 -3.20
CA ILE A 104 -3.25 -7.31 -3.37
C ILE A 104 -3.76 -6.60 -4.62
N SER A 105 -4.12 -5.33 -4.45
CA SER A 105 -4.40 -4.46 -5.58
C SER A 105 -3.42 -3.31 -5.68
N THR A 106 -3.38 -2.65 -6.83
CA THR A 106 -2.41 -1.57 -7.08
C THR A 106 -2.94 -0.50 -8.01
N ASP A 107 -2.24 0.62 -8.06
CA ASP A 107 -2.38 1.67 -9.06
C ASP A 107 -1.10 1.72 -9.89
N ILE A 108 -1.22 1.89 -11.20
CA ILE A 108 -0.12 2.00 -12.15
C ILE A 108 -0.37 3.21 -13.06
N ILE A 109 0.68 4.01 -13.29
CA ILE A 109 0.68 5.12 -14.23
C ILE A 109 1.66 4.77 -15.35
N THR A 110 1.18 4.75 -16.59
CA THR A 110 1.98 4.53 -17.80
C THR A 110 2.10 5.82 -18.60
N GLY A 111 3.16 5.98 -19.37
CA GLY A 111 3.41 7.17 -20.20
C GLY A 111 3.89 8.38 -19.40
N PHE A 112 4.48 8.18 -18.22
CA PHE A 112 5.04 9.29 -17.44
C PHE A 112 6.11 10.04 -18.23
N CYS A 113 6.30 11.33 -17.96
CA CYS A 113 7.32 12.15 -18.60
C CYS A 113 8.69 11.45 -18.58
N SER A 114 9.28 11.24 -19.76
CA SER A 114 10.55 10.52 -19.99
C SER A 114 10.54 9.00 -19.74
N GLU A 115 9.39 8.35 -19.57
CA GLU A 115 9.31 6.89 -19.50
C GLU A 115 9.84 6.26 -20.79
N THR A 116 10.82 5.36 -20.66
CA THR A 116 11.37 4.61 -21.79
C THR A 116 10.79 3.20 -21.82
N GLU A 117 10.94 2.49 -22.94
CA GLU A 117 10.56 1.08 -23.05
C GLU A 117 11.18 0.22 -21.93
N VAL A 118 12.44 0.49 -21.55
CA VAL A 118 13.12 -0.24 -20.47
C VAL A 118 12.47 0.00 -19.10
N ASP A 119 11.94 1.20 -18.86
CA ASP A 119 11.20 1.50 -17.62
C ASP A 119 9.84 0.82 -17.62
N HIS A 120 9.17 0.79 -18.78
CA HIS A 120 7.89 0.13 -18.93
C HIS A 120 8.01 -1.38 -18.71
N GLN A 121 9.03 -2.02 -19.30
CA GLN A 121 9.29 -3.45 -19.09
C GLN A 121 9.53 -3.80 -17.62
N GLN A 122 10.23 -2.95 -16.86
CA GLN A 122 10.37 -3.14 -15.41
C GLN A 122 9.03 -3.09 -14.66
N THR A 123 8.06 -2.33 -15.14
CA THR A 123 6.69 -2.33 -14.59
C THR A 123 6.01 -3.66 -14.87
N LEU A 124 6.12 -4.19 -16.09
CA LEU A 124 5.57 -5.49 -16.46
C LEU A 124 6.20 -6.65 -15.67
N GLU A 125 7.52 -6.61 -15.42
CA GLU A 125 8.21 -7.57 -14.55
C GLU A 125 7.61 -7.61 -13.14
N VAL A 126 7.33 -6.43 -12.55
CA VAL A 126 6.70 -6.35 -11.23
C VAL A 126 5.27 -6.89 -11.28
N ILE A 127 4.50 -6.62 -12.33
CA ILE A 127 3.14 -7.17 -12.48
C ILE A 127 3.19 -8.70 -12.54
N GLU A 128 4.10 -9.29 -13.32
CA GLU A 128 4.24 -10.74 -13.44
C GLU A 128 4.69 -11.40 -12.13
N TYR A 129 5.58 -10.74 -11.38
CA TYR A 129 6.02 -11.22 -10.07
C TYR A 129 4.92 -11.13 -9.00
N VAL A 130 4.22 -10.00 -8.94
CA VAL A 130 3.25 -9.72 -7.89
C VAL A 130 1.88 -10.32 -8.21
N LYS A 131 1.49 -10.52 -9.47
CA LYS A 131 0.20 -11.15 -9.85
C LYS A 131 -0.99 -10.56 -9.09
N TYR A 132 -1.14 -9.24 -9.17
CA TYR A 132 -2.21 -8.50 -8.50
C TYR A 132 -3.61 -9.04 -8.87
N GLU A 133 -4.50 -9.12 -7.89
CA GLU A 133 -5.90 -9.46 -8.11
C GLU A 133 -6.69 -8.32 -8.78
N LEU A 134 -6.20 -7.08 -8.63
CA LEU A 134 -6.79 -5.90 -9.26
C LEU A 134 -5.72 -4.83 -9.49
N ALA A 135 -5.68 -4.25 -10.68
CA ALA A 135 -4.83 -3.11 -10.98
C ALA A 135 -5.66 -1.99 -11.63
N TYR A 136 -5.54 -0.78 -11.10
CA TYR A 136 -6.01 0.44 -11.77
C TYR A 136 -4.88 1.02 -12.60
N THR A 137 -5.03 1.03 -13.92
CA THR A 137 -4.02 1.52 -14.85
C THR A 137 -4.48 2.83 -15.48
N PHE A 138 -3.67 3.88 -15.37
CA PHE A 138 -3.97 5.20 -15.91
C PHE A 138 -2.85 5.66 -16.85
N GLU A 139 -3.21 6.34 -17.92
CA GLU A 139 -2.25 7.14 -18.69
C GLU A 139 -1.87 8.39 -17.88
N TYR A 140 -0.59 8.76 -17.91
CA TYR A 140 -0.14 10.00 -17.31
C TYR A 140 -0.83 11.19 -18.00
N SER A 141 -1.56 11.98 -17.21
CA SER A 141 -2.16 13.23 -17.64
C SER A 141 -1.45 14.37 -16.94
N GLU A 142 -0.76 15.19 -17.71
CA GLU A 142 -0.14 16.41 -17.22
C GLU A 142 -1.21 17.34 -16.61
N ARG A 143 -0.90 17.94 -15.47
CA ARG A 143 -1.73 18.97 -14.83
C ARG A 143 -0.87 20.20 -14.61
N SER A 144 -1.43 21.36 -14.94
CA SER A 144 -0.75 22.64 -14.77
C SER A 144 -0.28 22.83 -13.32
N GLY A 145 1.00 23.16 -13.15
CA GLY A 145 1.61 23.46 -11.84
C GLY A 145 2.12 22.25 -11.03
N THR A 146 2.21 21.05 -11.63
CA THR A 146 2.89 19.90 -10.99
C THR A 146 4.39 19.91 -11.31
N LEU A 147 5.23 19.30 -10.45
CA LEU A 147 6.69 19.17 -10.68
C LEU A 147 7.05 18.35 -11.93
N ALA A 148 6.06 17.69 -12.54
CA ALA A 148 6.22 16.86 -13.72
C ALA A 148 5.79 17.56 -15.03
N ALA A 149 5.33 18.81 -14.95
CA ALA A 149 5.12 19.72 -16.09
C ALA A 149 6.43 20.42 -16.49
#